data_AF-A0A2T2WUC3-F1
#
_entry.id   AF-A0A2T2WUC3-F1
#
_cell.length_a   1.000
_cell.length_b   1.000
_cell.length_c   1.000
_cell.angle_alpha   90.00
_cell.angle_beta   90.00
_cell.angle_gamma   90.00
#
_symmetry.space_group_name_H-M   'P 1'
#
loop_
_entity.id
_entity.type
_entity.pdbx_description
1 polymer ?
#
loop_
_entity_poly.entity_id
_entity_poly.type
_entity_poly.pdbx_seq_one_letter_code
_entity_poly.pdbx_strand_id
1 'polypeptide(L)'
;MGMAWCSPSNYGYVQKMAIADNPREVGRIVRGTATWDALYNVRTSVERAFSYLKEQLNLRTVRVRGRRKVHTHHLFAVIALAATVLASTVS
;
A
#
# COMPACT_ATOMS: atom_id res chain seq x y z
N MET A 1 18.99 -2.88 -31.01
CA MET A 1 18.53 -3.26 -32.36
C MET A 1 17.00 -3.30 -32.36
N GLY A 2 16.36 -2.45 -33.15
CA GLY A 2 14.90 -2.30 -33.21
C GLY A 2 14.48 -1.65 -34.54
N MET A 3 13.87 -2.47 -35.39
CA MET A 3 13.07 -2.23 -36.60
C MET A 3 13.05 -0.80 -37.20
N ALA A 4 13.95 -0.54 -38.14
CA ALA A 4 13.72 0.43 -39.21
C ALA A 4 13.24 -0.34 -40.44
N TRP A 5 11.94 -0.36 -40.71
CA TRP A 5 11.46 -0.96 -41.98
C TRP A 5 10.85 0.05 -42.95
N CYS A 6 10.60 1.32 -42.57
CA CYS A 6 10.21 2.37 -43.54
C CYS A 6 10.53 3.83 -43.11
N SER A 7 11.04 4.10 -41.90
CA SER A 7 11.38 5.46 -41.43
C SER A 7 12.48 5.42 -40.37
N PRO A 8 13.41 6.41 -40.32
CA PRO A 8 14.43 6.51 -39.28
C PRO A 8 13.87 6.88 -37.90
N SER A 9 12.58 7.22 -37.80
CA SER A 9 11.92 7.51 -36.52
C SER A 9 11.55 6.21 -35.78
N ASN A 10 11.79 6.17 -34.47
CA ASN A 10 11.43 5.06 -33.58
C ASN A 10 9.91 4.90 -33.32
N TYR A 11 9.06 5.49 -34.17
CA TYR A 11 7.62 5.67 -33.96
C TYR A 11 6.81 4.33 -34.02
N GLY A 12 7.46 3.23 -34.38
CA GLY A 12 6.87 1.88 -34.39
C GLY A 12 7.52 0.88 -33.43
N TYR A 13 8.38 1.32 -32.52
CA TYR A 13 9.06 0.43 -31.59
C TYR A 13 8.15 -0.01 -30.44
N VAL A 14 7.77 -1.29 -30.44
CA VAL A 14 7.02 -1.91 -29.35
C VAL A 14 8.02 -2.55 -28.38
N GLN A 15 8.27 -1.90 -27.24
CA GLN A 15 9.05 -2.49 -26.17
C GLN A 15 8.18 -3.48 -25.38
N LYS A 16 8.57 -4.75 -25.37
CA LYS A 16 7.99 -5.73 -24.44
C LYS A 16 8.72 -5.57 -23.10
N MET A 17 8.03 -4.99 -22.11
CA MET A 17 8.54 -4.87 -20.74
C MET A 17 7.82 -5.88 -19.85
N ALA A 18 8.55 -6.50 -18.93
CA ALA A 18 7.90 -7.25 -17.87
C ALA A 18 7.26 -6.26 -16.86
N ILE A 19 6.15 -6.64 -16.25
CA ILE A 19 5.48 -5.83 -15.21
C ILE A 19 6.44 -5.50 -14.06
N ALA A 20 7.39 -6.40 -13.77
CA ALA A 20 8.38 -6.25 -12.72
C ALA A 20 9.36 -5.08 -12.98
N ASP A 21 9.68 -4.80 -14.24
CA ASP A 21 10.73 -3.84 -14.61
C ASP A 21 10.24 -2.39 -14.41
N ASN A 22 9.00 -2.09 -14.77
CA ASN A 22 8.39 -0.77 -14.61
C ASN A 22 6.88 -0.85 -14.31
N PRO A 23 6.48 -1.15 -13.06
CA PRO A 23 5.08 -1.35 -12.69
C PRO A 23 4.18 -0.10 -12.79
N ARG A 24 4.77 1.08 -13.05
CA ARG A 24 4.02 2.33 -13.27
C ARG A 24 3.57 2.50 -14.73
N GLU A 25 4.25 1.86 -15.67
CA GLU A 25 3.97 1.97 -17.11
C GLU A 25 3.03 0.85 -17.60
N VAL A 26 3.08 -0.31 -16.93
CA VAL A 26 2.14 -1.41 -17.16
C VAL A 26 0.92 -1.14 -16.31
N GLY A 27 -0.21 -0.78 -16.94
CA GLY A 27 -1.39 -0.20 -16.27
C GLY A 27 -2.00 -1.00 -15.12
N ARG A 28 -3.14 -0.51 -14.60
CA ARG A 28 -3.83 -1.11 -13.44
C ARG A 28 -4.05 -2.62 -13.64
N ILE A 29 -3.76 -3.40 -12.60
CA ILE A 29 -4.08 -4.83 -12.53
C ILE A 29 -5.58 -5.02 -12.79
N VAL A 30 -5.90 -5.85 -13.78
CA VAL A 30 -7.28 -6.09 -14.21
C VAL A 30 -8.09 -6.77 -13.10
N ARG A 31 -9.33 -6.33 -12.88
CA ARG A 31 -10.21 -6.94 -11.89
C ARG A 31 -10.50 -8.40 -12.26
N GLY A 32 -10.57 -9.29 -11.27
CA GLY A 32 -10.80 -10.72 -11.48
C GLY A 32 -9.56 -11.54 -11.87
N THR A 33 -8.37 -10.92 -11.90
CA THR A 33 -7.12 -11.70 -11.90
C THR A 33 -6.79 -12.15 -10.48
N ALA A 34 -6.13 -13.31 -10.34
CA ALA A 34 -5.68 -13.80 -9.04
C ALA A 34 -4.80 -12.79 -8.28
N THR A 35 -4.00 -12.00 -8.99
CA THR A 35 -3.19 -10.91 -8.43
C THR A 35 -4.04 -9.76 -7.88
N TRP A 36 -5.14 -9.41 -8.57
CA TRP A 36 -6.07 -8.40 -8.12
C TRP A 36 -6.81 -8.88 -6.87
N ASP A 37 -7.30 -10.12 -6.87
CA ASP A 37 -8.01 -10.70 -5.73
C ASP A 37 -7.11 -10.80 -4.49
N ALA A 38 -5.85 -11.23 -4.67
CA ALA A 38 -4.88 -11.30 -3.57
C ALA A 38 -4.64 -9.92 -2.94
N LEU A 39 -4.42 -8.88 -3.75
CA LEU A 39 -4.25 -7.51 -3.25
C LEU A 39 -5.54 -6.96 -2.63
N TYR A 40 -6.69 -7.26 -3.23
CA TYR A 40 -7.99 -6.83 -2.72
C TYR A 40 -8.29 -7.45 -1.34
N ASN A 41 -7.92 -8.71 -1.13
CA ASN A 41 -8.08 -9.41 0.15
C ASN A 41 -7.26 -8.77 1.28
N VAL A 42 -6.09 -8.20 0.96
CA VAL A 42 -5.26 -7.49 1.94
C VAL A 42 -5.91 -6.20 2.45
N ARG A 43 -6.83 -5.58 1.69
CA ARG A 43 -7.53 -4.35 2.13
C ARG A 43 -8.18 -4.51 3.50
N THR A 44 -8.81 -5.65 3.75
CA THR A 44 -9.51 -5.93 5.02
C THR A 44 -8.58 -5.92 6.22
N SER A 45 -7.29 -6.27 6.04
CA SER A 45 -6.32 -6.21 7.15
C SER A 45 -6.09 -4.78 7.61
N VAL A 46 -6.04 -3.82 6.68
CA VAL A 46 -5.90 -2.38 6.97
C VAL A 46 -7.11 -1.85 7.73
N GLU A 47 -8.32 -2.22 7.32
CA GLU A 47 -9.56 -1.82 8.00
C GLU A 47 -9.65 -2.36 9.43
N ARG A 48 -9.21 -3.61 9.64
CA ARG A 48 -9.11 -4.22 10.97
C ARG A 48 -8.09 -3.49 11.83
N ALA A 49 -6.91 -3.17 11.28
CA ALA A 49 -5.88 -2.42 12.00
C ALA A 49 -6.38 -1.03 12.43
N PHE A 50 -7.07 -0.30 11.55
CA PHE A 50 -7.66 0.99 11.91
C PHE A 50 -8.79 0.88 12.94
N SER A 51 -9.59 -0.17 12.89
CA SER A 51 -10.62 -0.43 13.90
C SER A 51 -10.00 -0.69 15.27
N TYR A 52 -8.95 -1.52 15.32
CA TYR A 52 -8.19 -1.77 16.54
C TYR A 52 -7.56 -0.49 17.10
N LEU A 53 -6.91 0.31 16.26
CA LEU A 53 -6.31 1.60 16.62
C LEU A 53 -7.35 2.56 17.25
N LYS A 54 -8.58 2.58 16.71
CA LYS A 54 -9.66 3.45 17.20
C LYS A 54 -10.23 2.98 18.54
N GLU A 55 -10.53 1.69 18.65
CA GLU A 55 -11.27 1.13 19.79
C GLU A 55 -10.35 0.71 20.95
N GLN A 56 -9.22 0.05 20.68
CA GLN A 56 -8.33 -0.50 21.73
C GLN A 56 -7.27 0.50 22.17
N LEU A 57 -6.76 1.33 21.25
CA LEU A 57 -5.73 2.33 21.52
C LEU A 57 -6.29 3.73 21.74
N ASN A 58 -7.60 3.83 22.02
CA ASN A 58 -8.32 5.04 22.42
C ASN A 58 -8.19 6.25 21.47
N LEU A 59 -7.82 6.04 20.19
CA LEU A 59 -7.73 7.13 19.22
C LEU A 59 -9.10 7.78 18.93
N ARG A 60 -10.20 7.06 19.18
CA ARG A 60 -11.57 7.59 19.03
C ARG A 60 -11.92 8.67 20.05
N THR A 61 -11.31 8.62 21.23
CA THR A 61 -11.68 9.46 22.39
C THR A 61 -10.58 10.44 22.80
N VAL A 62 -9.59 10.71 21.93
CA VAL A 62 -8.53 11.68 22.22
C VAL A 62 -9.13 13.09 22.28
N ARG A 63 -9.17 13.69 23.48
CA ARG A 63 -9.74 15.03 23.73
C ARG A 63 -8.68 16.13 23.86
N VAL A 64 -7.51 15.94 23.26
CA VAL A 64 -6.38 16.87 23.44
C VAL A 64 -6.44 18.00 22.41
N ARG A 65 -6.36 19.26 22.89
CA ARG A 65 -6.39 20.45 22.04
C ARG A 65 -5.04 20.65 21.34
N GLY A 66 -5.07 20.76 20.00
CA GLY A 66 -3.92 21.13 19.16
C GLY A 66 -3.38 20.00 18.29
N ARG A 67 -3.19 20.28 17.00
CA ARG A 67 -2.78 19.29 15.97
C ARG A 67 -1.51 18.52 16.33
N ARG A 68 -0.50 19.20 16.87
CA ARG A 68 0.78 18.57 17.26
C ARG A 68 0.58 17.49 18.33
N LYS A 69 -0.27 17.76 19.34
CA LYS A 69 -0.55 16.81 20.42
C LYS A 69 -1.36 15.62 19.93
N VAL A 70 -2.36 15.87 19.09
CA VAL A 70 -3.14 14.79 18.46
C VAL A 70 -2.22 13.90 17.61
N HIS A 71 -1.31 14.49 16.84
CA HIS A 71 -0.34 13.73 16.05
C HIS A 71 0.58 12.86 16.90
N THR A 72 1.07 13.36 18.03
CA THR A 72 1.89 12.53 18.94
C THR A 72 1.11 11.34 19.50
N HIS A 73 -0.18 11.51 19.86
CA HIS A 73 -1.00 10.37 20.29
C HIS A 73 -1.18 9.31 19.20
N HIS A 74 -1.36 9.72 17.94
CA HIS A 74 -1.44 8.80 16.81
C HIS A 74 -0.13 8.04 16.61
N LEU A 75 1.02 8.72 16.71
CA LEU A 75 2.33 8.07 16.62
C LEU A 75 2.51 7.01 17.71
N PHE A 76 2.19 7.34 18.97
CA PHE A 76 2.28 6.38 20.07
C PHE A 76 1.36 5.17 19.86
N ALA A 77 0.14 5.37 19.37
CA ALA A 77 -0.78 4.27 19.08
C ALA A 77 -0.24 3.34 17.98
N VAL A 78 0.37 3.88 16.92
CA VAL A 78 0.98 3.07 15.85
C VAL A 78 2.19 2.29 16.36
N ILE A 79 3.06 2.91 17.17
CA ILE A 79 4.20 2.23 17.80
C ILE A 79 3.72 1.10 18.71
N ALA A 80 2.68 1.34 19.53
CA ALA A 80 2.10 0.33 20.39
C ALA A 80 1.54 -0.85 19.58
N LEU A 81 0.83 -0.59 18.48
CA LEU A 81 0.34 -1.64 17.58
C LEU A 81 1.49 -2.49 17.01
N ALA A 82 2.57 -1.85 16.55
CA ALA A 82 3.74 -2.56 16.05
C ALA A 82 4.38 -3.43 17.14
N ALA A 83 4.50 -2.92 18.37
CA ALA A 83 5.02 -3.69 19.50
C ALA A 83 4.12 -4.89 19.86
N THR A 84 2.80 -4.74 19.82
CA THR A 84 1.85 -5.85 20.04
C THR A 84 2.03 -6.95 18.99
N VAL A 85 2.19 -6.59 17.72
CA VAL A 85 2.43 -7.56 16.64
C VAL A 85 3.75 -8.28 16.86
N LEU A 86 4.83 -7.55 17.13
CA LEU A 86 6.14 -8.16 17.40
C LEU A 86 6.10 -9.11 18.59
N ALA A 87 5.47 -8.72 19.70
CA ALA A 87 5.29 -9.60 20.85
C ALA A 87 4.52 -10.88 20.50
N SER A 88 3.46 -10.77 19.69
CA SER A 88 2.67 -11.94 19.26
C SER A 88 3.41 -12.87 18.31
N THR A 89 4.45 -12.41 17.63
CA THR A 89 5.27 -13.25 16.72
C THR A 89 6.42 -13.98 17.41
N VAL A 90 6.84 -13.51 18.59
CA VAL A 90 7.96 -14.08 19.36
C VAL A 90 7.45 -15.07 20.43
N SER A 91 6.14 -15.09 20.69
CA SER A 91 5.46 -16.00 21.62
C SER A 91 5.00 -17.28 20.90
#